data_AF-A0A7M7KI39-F1
#
_entry.id   AF-A0A7M7KI39-F1
#
_cell.length_a   1.000
_cell.length_b   1.000
_cell.length_c   1.000
_cell.angle_alpha   90.00
_cell.angle_beta   90.00
_cell.angle_gamma   90.00
#
_symmetry.space_group_name_H-M   'P 1'
#
loop_
_entity.id
_entity.type
_entity.pdbx_description
1 polymer ?
#
loop_
_entity_poly.entity_id
_entity_poly.type
_entity_poly.pdbx_seq_one_letter_code
_entity_poly.pdbx_strand_id
1 'polypeptide(L)'
;MDSAIELFCHEFQERLGDVYSQDIVRSAFADMLHDTERNELYETGIKWAISELRARGVQQIIVLDIGTGSSLLSMLAARHGADILYACDGYGPAITTARKVIEANGFDGRIKLISKLSMDLEVGPGKDLEQKANLLVAELYDTECIGEGLIESYSDAVKRLLTDDFISVPQAVTIFTQVVDSPFLRNHYVLSKHGLLIPSSIEECIGTSALHDIQASQLDNEDFDPITKPTATFHFDLSDCSKTPYTYSYELPTDCNTQKDWSPCVIMWWESQMAPDVMMSTAPRWVHPKGANLAWRDHWMQAVYQLPNISGRWLQCNRDEYSFWFNTTNDRSVSPKPFCTCGVHYSTSGYRNAYLADSSLYNVMCDSIKSAAERNILLVIEGGMAVSVSIAKAFPLKQFYVVDNQKVTRELTRNIIEMNGVKNCHIFDPENNSCSIELVVADVCFSFAMTPWASVQALDVILKSLNVQRVRRLPHTSYLMAMEMDFKHLYKIRSPIVKTVGLDLTEYSCCEPS
;
A
#
# COMPACT_ATOMS: atom_id res chain seq x y z
N MET A 1 -24.96 13.53 -12.13
CA MET A 1 -23.49 13.62 -11.98
C MET A 1 -22.90 12.22 -11.95
N ASP A 2 -23.31 11.36 -11.02
CA ASP A 2 -22.80 9.99 -10.85
C ASP A 2 -22.78 9.17 -12.15
N SER A 3 -23.91 9.12 -12.87
CA SER A 3 -23.99 8.43 -14.17
C SER A 3 -23.05 8.97 -15.25
N ALA A 4 -22.73 10.27 -15.21
CA ALA A 4 -21.80 10.87 -16.15
C ALA A 4 -20.34 10.56 -15.79
N ILE A 5 -20.04 10.46 -14.49
CA ILE A 5 -18.73 10.03 -13.98
C ILE A 5 -18.51 8.55 -14.33
N GLU A 6 -19.50 7.68 -14.10
CA GLU A 6 -19.42 6.26 -14.45
C GLU A 6 -19.16 6.06 -15.95
N LEU A 7 -19.88 6.78 -16.81
CA LEU A 7 -19.67 6.73 -18.25
C LEU A 7 -18.26 7.22 -18.64
N PHE A 8 -17.79 8.32 -18.05
CA PHE A 8 -16.44 8.82 -18.29
C PHE A 8 -15.38 7.79 -17.89
N CYS A 9 -15.52 7.15 -16.72
CA CYS A 9 -14.62 6.09 -16.27
C CYS A 9 -14.61 4.91 -17.24
N HIS A 10 -15.77 4.44 -17.67
CA HIS A 10 -15.88 3.33 -18.61
C HIS A 10 -15.22 3.65 -19.96
N GLU A 11 -15.52 4.81 -20.54
CA GLU A 11 -14.93 5.25 -21.80
C GLU A 11 -13.40 5.45 -21.69
N PHE A 12 -12.89 5.83 -20.51
CA PHE A 12 -11.46 6.01 -20.29
C PHE A 12 -10.75 4.67 -20.05
N GLN A 13 -11.38 3.75 -19.33
CA GLN A 13 -10.88 2.39 -19.12
C GLN A 13 -10.82 1.60 -20.42
N GLU A 14 -11.86 1.64 -21.27
CA GLU A 14 -11.82 1.02 -22.60
C GLU A 14 -10.67 1.53 -23.46
N ARG A 15 -10.30 2.82 -23.31
CA ARG A 15 -9.17 3.43 -24.03
C ARG A 15 -7.80 3.08 -23.45
N LEU A 16 -7.73 2.67 -22.18
CA LEU A 16 -6.49 2.28 -21.49
C LEU A 16 -6.15 0.79 -21.62
N GLY A 17 -6.97 0.02 -22.33
CA GLY A 17 -6.72 -1.40 -22.58
C GLY A 17 -7.40 -2.34 -21.56
N ASP A 18 -7.50 -3.61 -21.96
CA ASP A 18 -8.29 -4.66 -21.32
C ASP A 18 -7.87 -4.92 -19.86
N VAL A 19 -8.83 -5.21 -18.97
CA VAL A 19 -8.59 -5.44 -17.52
C VAL A 19 -7.59 -6.59 -17.30
N TYR A 20 -7.63 -7.61 -18.17
CA TYR A 20 -6.67 -8.72 -18.17
C TYR A 20 -5.21 -8.26 -18.38
N SER A 21 -4.98 -7.23 -19.19
CA SER A 21 -3.63 -6.67 -19.39
C SER A 21 -3.14 -5.91 -18.17
N GLN A 22 -4.04 -5.26 -17.42
CA GLN A 22 -3.69 -4.52 -16.21
C GLN A 22 -3.34 -5.45 -15.05
N ASP A 23 -4.01 -6.59 -14.90
CA ASP A 23 -3.65 -7.58 -13.88
C ASP A 23 -2.30 -8.24 -14.19
N ILE A 24 -1.98 -8.52 -15.46
CA ILE A 24 -0.64 -8.99 -15.85
C ILE A 24 0.42 -7.92 -15.52
N VAL A 25 0.14 -6.65 -15.78
CA VAL A 25 1.03 -5.52 -15.49
C VAL A 25 1.19 -5.27 -13.98
N ARG A 26 0.14 -5.47 -13.18
CA ARG A 26 0.17 -5.33 -11.72
C ARG A 26 0.83 -6.53 -11.04
N SER A 27 0.63 -7.72 -11.58
CA SER A 27 1.27 -8.97 -11.14
C SER A 27 2.66 -9.17 -11.73
N ALA A 28 3.14 -8.25 -12.58
CA ALA A 28 4.47 -8.36 -13.18
C ALA A 28 5.58 -8.24 -12.13
N PHE A 29 5.33 -7.55 -11.00
CA PHE A 29 6.29 -7.33 -9.90
C PHE A 29 7.73 -7.23 -10.42
N ALA A 30 7.96 -6.49 -11.51
CA ALA A 30 9.18 -6.63 -12.29
C ALA A 30 10.40 -6.18 -11.47
N ASP A 31 10.18 -5.24 -10.54
CA ASP A 31 11.19 -4.79 -9.60
C ASP A 31 11.63 -5.88 -8.62
N MET A 32 10.78 -6.85 -8.27
CA MET A 32 11.15 -8.04 -7.48
C MET A 32 12.24 -8.86 -8.18
N LEU A 33 12.14 -9.03 -9.50
CA LEU A 33 13.16 -9.74 -10.27
C LEU A 33 14.43 -8.90 -10.48
N HIS A 34 14.31 -7.56 -10.45
CA HIS A 34 15.44 -6.61 -10.39
C HIS A 34 16.02 -6.42 -8.98
N ASP A 35 15.39 -6.98 -7.93
CA ASP A 35 15.91 -6.97 -6.57
C ASP A 35 17.02 -8.00 -6.44
N THR A 36 18.24 -7.56 -6.76
CA THR A 36 19.43 -8.40 -6.71
C THR A 36 19.71 -8.91 -5.30
N GLU A 37 19.50 -8.09 -4.27
CA GLU A 37 19.76 -8.50 -2.88
C GLU A 37 18.78 -9.60 -2.45
N ARG A 38 17.48 -9.43 -2.72
CA ARG A 38 16.48 -10.48 -2.51
C ARG A 38 16.92 -11.78 -3.16
N ASN A 39 17.21 -11.75 -4.46
CA ASN A 39 17.49 -12.94 -5.24
C ASN A 39 18.76 -13.67 -4.75
N GLU A 40 19.82 -12.93 -4.42
CA GLU A 40 21.05 -13.49 -3.87
C GLU A 40 20.87 -14.09 -2.46
N LEU A 41 20.07 -13.44 -1.61
CA LEU A 41 19.79 -13.92 -0.26
C LEU A 41 18.90 -15.18 -0.28
N TYR A 42 17.93 -15.25 -1.18
CA TYR A 42 17.17 -16.48 -1.44
C TYR A 42 18.07 -17.61 -1.94
N GLU A 43 18.94 -17.35 -2.93
CA GLU A 43 19.90 -18.37 -3.40
C GLU A 43 20.79 -18.87 -2.27
N THR A 44 21.26 -17.95 -1.42
CA THR A 44 22.09 -18.29 -0.25
C THR A 44 21.34 -19.17 0.75
N GLY A 45 20.08 -18.82 1.07
CA GLY A 45 19.22 -19.60 1.97
C GLY A 45 18.93 -21.00 1.43
N ILE A 46 18.56 -21.10 0.15
CA ILE A 46 18.28 -22.37 -0.54
C ILE A 46 19.53 -23.27 -0.53
N LYS A 47 20.69 -22.72 -0.89
CA LYS A 47 21.97 -23.46 -0.89
C LYS A 47 22.32 -23.97 0.50
N TRP A 48 22.12 -23.15 1.54
CA TRP A 48 22.33 -23.56 2.93
C TRP A 48 21.39 -24.70 3.31
N ALA A 49 20.09 -24.57 3.05
CA ALA A 49 19.09 -25.58 3.40
C ALA A 49 19.36 -26.93 2.74
N ILE A 50 19.73 -26.93 1.44
CA ILE A 50 20.12 -28.15 0.73
C ILE A 50 21.35 -28.79 1.39
N SER A 51 22.38 -27.99 1.69
CA SER A 51 23.61 -28.49 2.32
C SER A 51 23.33 -29.08 3.70
N GLU A 52 22.48 -28.44 4.48
CA GLU A 52 22.06 -28.88 5.81
C GLU A 52 21.26 -30.19 5.75
N LEU A 53 20.30 -30.33 4.82
CA LEU A 53 19.57 -31.59 4.62
C LEU A 53 20.52 -32.73 4.25
N ARG A 54 21.49 -32.49 3.37
CA ARG A 54 22.53 -33.49 3.06
C ARG A 54 23.38 -33.86 4.27
N ALA A 55 23.76 -32.87 5.09
CA ALA A 55 24.51 -33.12 6.33
C ALA A 55 23.72 -33.95 7.34
N ARG A 56 22.38 -33.80 7.37
CA ARG A 56 21.46 -34.65 8.15
C ARG A 56 21.27 -36.06 7.58
N GLY A 57 21.92 -36.39 6.46
CA GLY A 57 21.85 -37.70 5.81
C GLY A 57 20.66 -37.89 4.86
N VAL A 58 19.93 -36.81 4.53
CA VAL A 58 18.79 -36.85 3.61
C VAL A 58 19.27 -37.22 2.20
N GLN A 59 18.88 -38.42 1.76
CA GLN A 59 19.26 -38.96 0.44
C GLN A 59 18.48 -38.30 -0.70
N GLN A 60 17.23 -37.92 -0.45
CA GLN A 60 16.35 -37.30 -1.45
C GLN A 60 15.79 -35.98 -0.91
N ILE A 61 16.17 -34.87 -1.52
CA ILE A 61 15.68 -33.52 -1.20
C ILE A 61 14.54 -33.19 -2.16
N ILE A 62 13.38 -32.94 -1.57
CA ILE A 62 12.11 -32.71 -2.25
C ILE A 62 11.68 -31.31 -1.90
N VAL A 63 11.64 -30.46 -2.92
CA VAL A 63 11.34 -29.04 -2.80
C VAL A 63 9.87 -28.82 -3.15
N LEU A 64 9.19 -28.04 -2.31
CA LEU A 64 7.92 -27.41 -2.64
C LEU A 64 8.13 -25.89 -2.69
N ASP A 65 7.87 -25.30 -3.85
CA ASP A 65 7.91 -23.86 -4.12
C ASP A 65 6.46 -23.32 -4.21
N ILE A 66 6.03 -22.55 -3.21
CA ILE A 66 4.67 -21.98 -3.12
C ILE A 66 4.69 -20.53 -3.58
N GLY A 67 3.82 -20.19 -4.54
CA GLY A 67 3.80 -18.86 -5.16
C GLY A 67 4.98 -18.72 -6.13
N THR A 68 5.16 -19.73 -7.01
CA THR A 68 6.41 -19.85 -7.78
C THR A 68 6.64 -18.67 -8.73
N GLY A 69 5.60 -17.95 -9.17
CA GLY A 69 5.73 -16.81 -10.07
C GLY A 69 6.46 -17.18 -11.36
N SER A 70 7.69 -16.68 -11.54
CA SER A 70 8.57 -17.02 -12.68
C SER A 70 9.32 -18.35 -12.53
N SER A 71 9.15 -19.05 -11.41
CA SER A 71 9.90 -20.23 -10.98
C SER A 71 11.40 -19.99 -10.71
N LEU A 72 11.75 -18.75 -10.39
CA LEU A 72 13.12 -18.36 -10.03
C LEU A 72 13.67 -19.25 -8.89
N LEU A 73 12.92 -19.37 -7.79
CA LEU A 73 13.37 -20.07 -6.59
C LEU A 73 13.53 -21.58 -6.83
N SER A 74 12.61 -22.20 -7.55
CA SER A 74 12.73 -23.59 -8.00
C SER A 74 13.98 -23.83 -8.86
N MET A 75 14.29 -22.94 -9.81
CA MET A 75 15.50 -23.07 -10.62
C MET A 75 16.78 -22.93 -9.79
N LEU A 76 16.79 -22.06 -8.79
CA LEU A 76 17.90 -21.95 -7.84
C LEU A 76 18.08 -23.24 -7.04
N ALA A 77 17.00 -23.83 -6.55
CA ALA A 77 17.05 -25.11 -5.84
C ALA A 77 17.54 -26.26 -6.74
N ALA A 78 17.09 -26.31 -8.01
CA ALA A 78 17.54 -27.28 -8.98
C ALA A 78 19.05 -27.15 -9.27
N ARG A 79 19.55 -25.92 -9.42
CA ARG A 79 20.97 -25.62 -9.61
C ARG A 79 21.85 -26.12 -8.47
N HIS A 80 21.37 -26.02 -7.22
CA HIS A 80 22.11 -26.45 -6.03
C HIS A 80 21.91 -27.94 -5.68
N GLY A 81 21.25 -28.72 -6.54
CA GLY A 81 21.21 -30.18 -6.44
C GLY A 81 20.01 -30.74 -5.66
N ALA A 82 18.88 -30.04 -5.64
CA ALA A 82 17.60 -30.64 -5.26
C ALA A 82 17.21 -31.78 -6.23
N ASP A 83 16.56 -32.84 -5.70
CA ASP A 83 16.27 -34.07 -6.46
C ASP A 83 14.91 -34.03 -7.14
N ILE A 84 13.87 -33.61 -6.40
CA ILE A 84 12.49 -33.50 -6.87
C ILE A 84 11.99 -32.10 -6.57
N LEU A 85 11.41 -31.42 -7.55
CA LEU A 85 10.92 -30.05 -7.40
C LEU A 85 9.46 -29.95 -7.83
N TYR A 86 8.62 -29.52 -6.91
CA TYR A 86 7.22 -29.15 -7.13
C TYR A 86 7.10 -27.64 -6.98
N ALA A 87 6.46 -27.00 -7.95
CA ALA A 87 6.28 -25.55 -7.97
C ALA A 87 4.80 -25.25 -8.27
N CYS A 88 4.14 -24.49 -7.40
CA CYS A 88 2.72 -24.18 -7.57
C CYS A 88 2.43 -22.68 -7.58
N ASP A 89 1.42 -22.31 -8.35
CA ASP A 89 0.86 -20.97 -8.39
C ASP A 89 -0.63 -21.04 -8.77
N GLY A 90 -1.46 -20.21 -8.13
CA GLY A 90 -2.88 -20.10 -8.44
C GLY A 90 -3.16 -19.31 -9.71
N TYR A 91 -2.22 -18.50 -10.19
CA TYR A 91 -2.37 -17.63 -11.34
C TYR A 91 -1.86 -18.30 -12.61
N GLY A 92 -2.79 -18.75 -13.46
CA GLY A 92 -2.48 -19.47 -14.71
C GLY A 92 -1.50 -18.75 -15.66
N PRO A 93 -1.57 -17.41 -15.83
CA PRO A 93 -0.59 -16.67 -16.64
C PRO A 93 0.84 -16.72 -16.07
N ALA A 94 1.02 -16.72 -14.73
CA ALA A 94 2.33 -16.92 -14.11
C ALA A 94 2.89 -18.31 -14.45
N ILE A 95 2.09 -19.38 -14.33
CA ILE A 95 2.49 -20.74 -14.70
C ILE A 95 2.90 -20.86 -16.17
N THR A 96 2.18 -20.17 -17.06
CA THR A 96 2.51 -20.16 -18.50
C THR A 96 3.86 -19.51 -18.75
N THR A 97 4.13 -18.40 -18.06
CA THR A 97 5.40 -17.68 -18.15
C THR A 97 6.54 -18.47 -17.52
N ALA A 98 6.35 -19.03 -16.33
CA ALA A 98 7.30 -19.91 -15.64
C ALA A 98 7.76 -21.07 -16.53
N ARG A 99 6.84 -21.71 -17.27
CA ARG A 99 7.18 -22.82 -18.18
C ARG A 99 8.20 -22.39 -19.23
N LYS A 100 8.01 -21.24 -19.87
CA LYS A 100 8.94 -20.70 -20.88
C LYS A 100 10.28 -20.36 -20.26
N VAL A 101 10.27 -19.73 -19.08
CA VAL A 101 11.48 -19.36 -18.35
C VAL A 101 12.28 -20.61 -17.95
N ILE A 102 11.62 -21.66 -17.47
CA ILE A 102 12.24 -22.95 -17.12
C ILE A 102 12.89 -23.61 -18.34
N GLU A 103 12.19 -23.63 -19.47
CA GLU A 103 12.70 -24.18 -20.74
C GLU A 103 13.93 -23.40 -21.22
N ALA A 104 13.87 -22.06 -21.22
CA ALA A 104 14.97 -21.19 -21.63
C ALA A 104 16.25 -21.39 -20.80
N ASN A 105 16.12 -21.79 -19.53
CA ASN A 105 17.25 -22.07 -18.64
C ASN A 105 17.66 -23.55 -18.60
N GLY A 106 17.04 -24.42 -19.41
CA GLY A 106 17.39 -25.84 -19.49
C GLY A 106 16.97 -26.67 -18.28
N PHE A 107 15.96 -26.22 -17.53
CA PHE A 107 15.37 -26.97 -16.40
C PHE A 107 14.08 -27.72 -16.79
N ASP A 108 13.79 -27.84 -18.08
CA ASP A 108 12.63 -28.60 -18.55
C ASP A 108 12.65 -30.05 -18.03
N GLY A 109 11.49 -30.55 -17.61
CA GLY A 109 11.35 -31.86 -16.97
C GLY A 109 11.98 -32.01 -15.57
N ARG A 110 12.73 -31.02 -15.05
CA ARG A 110 13.28 -31.04 -13.68
C ARG A 110 12.31 -30.49 -12.63
N ILE A 111 11.40 -29.61 -13.04
CA ILE A 111 10.46 -28.91 -12.17
C ILE A 111 9.03 -29.25 -12.60
N LYS A 112 8.22 -29.82 -11.69
CA LYS A 112 6.80 -30.07 -11.92
C LYS A 112 5.99 -28.83 -11.55
N LEU A 113 5.62 -28.04 -12.56
CA LEU A 113 4.71 -26.89 -12.42
C LEU A 113 3.25 -27.36 -12.23
N ILE A 114 2.58 -26.80 -11.22
CA ILE A 114 1.21 -27.13 -10.84
C ILE A 114 0.38 -25.83 -10.77
N SER A 115 -0.63 -25.70 -11.64
CA SER A 115 -1.51 -24.53 -11.68
C SER A 115 -2.64 -24.64 -10.66
N LYS A 116 -2.29 -24.60 -9.38
CA LYS A 116 -3.20 -24.63 -8.23
C LYS A 116 -2.64 -23.77 -7.10
N LEU A 117 -3.52 -23.27 -6.23
CA LEU A 117 -3.11 -22.79 -4.91
C LEU A 117 -2.55 -23.97 -4.09
N SER A 118 -1.61 -23.69 -3.20
CA SER A 118 -1.03 -24.71 -2.31
C SER A 118 -2.10 -25.41 -1.45
N MET A 119 -3.15 -24.69 -1.07
CA MET A 119 -4.28 -25.22 -0.30
C MET A 119 -5.02 -26.33 -1.02
N ASP A 120 -5.00 -26.34 -2.36
CA ASP A 120 -5.68 -27.33 -3.20
C ASP A 120 -4.79 -28.51 -3.62
N LEU A 121 -3.54 -28.55 -3.15
CA LEU A 121 -2.61 -29.63 -3.46
C LEU A 121 -2.90 -30.87 -2.64
N GLU A 122 -2.80 -32.03 -3.29
CA GLU A 122 -2.92 -33.35 -2.67
C GLU A 122 -1.59 -34.11 -2.70
N VAL A 123 -1.31 -34.85 -1.62
CA VAL A 123 -0.14 -35.73 -1.49
C VAL A 123 -0.54 -37.19 -1.59
N GLY A 124 0.14 -37.95 -2.44
CA GLY A 124 0.03 -39.39 -2.57
C GLY A 124 0.32 -39.89 -3.99
N PRO A 125 0.33 -41.22 -4.21
CA PRO A 125 0.63 -41.80 -5.52
C PRO A 125 -0.28 -41.27 -6.62
N GLY A 126 0.30 -40.67 -7.66
CA GLY A 126 -0.42 -40.09 -8.80
C GLY A 126 -1.19 -38.79 -8.51
N LYS A 127 -0.93 -38.15 -7.37
CA LYS A 127 -1.49 -36.84 -6.99
C LYS A 127 -0.58 -35.70 -7.45
N ASP A 128 -0.83 -34.48 -6.95
CA ASP A 128 -0.01 -33.31 -7.27
C ASP A 128 1.42 -33.51 -6.78
N LEU A 129 1.58 -33.96 -5.53
CA LEU A 129 2.84 -34.39 -4.93
C LEU A 129 2.81 -35.90 -4.71
N GLU A 130 3.80 -36.64 -5.21
CA GLU A 130 3.87 -38.10 -4.98
C GLU A 130 4.13 -38.43 -3.50
N GLN A 131 4.83 -37.55 -2.79
CA GLN A 131 5.16 -37.64 -1.37
C GLN A 131 5.43 -36.24 -0.79
N LYS A 132 5.41 -36.13 0.55
CA LYS A 132 5.66 -34.87 1.26
C LYS A 132 7.04 -34.30 0.95
N ALA A 133 7.14 -32.97 0.89
CA ALA A 133 8.41 -32.25 0.69
C ALA A 133 9.17 -32.05 2.02
N ASN A 134 10.50 -32.02 1.96
CA ASN A 134 11.38 -31.77 3.11
C ASN A 134 12.16 -30.45 2.99
N LEU A 135 11.93 -29.70 1.92
CA LEU A 135 12.37 -28.32 1.76
C LEU A 135 11.20 -27.49 1.24
N LEU A 136 10.74 -26.53 2.04
CA LEU A 136 9.79 -25.50 1.61
C LEU A 136 10.58 -24.27 1.15
N VAL A 137 10.24 -23.74 -0.01
CA VAL A 137 10.68 -22.42 -0.44
C VAL A 137 9.45 -21.61 -0.79
N ALA A 138 9.32 -20.39 -0.27
CA ALA A 138 8.20 -19.53 -0.62
C ALA A 138 8.54 -18.06 -0.41
N GLU A 139 7.94 -17.23 -1.24
CA GLU A 139 7.94 -15.79 -1.08
C GLU A 139 6.49 -15.34 -1.24
N LEU A 140 5.86 -15.05 -0.10
CA LEU A 140 4.45 -14.68 0.03
C LEU A 140 4.36 -13.42 0.90
N TYR A 141 5.26 -12.46 0.63
CA TYR A 141 5.44 -11.28 1.45
C TYR A 141 4.94 -10.05 0.72
N ASP A 142 4.21 -9.20 1.44
CA ASP A 142 3.96 -7.82 1.05
C ASP A 142 4.69 -6.85 2.00
N THR A 143 4.37 -5.56 1.90
CA THR A 143 4.83 -4.54 2.86
C THR A 143 4.41 -4.87 4.30
N GLU A 144 3.23 -5.48 4.50
CA GLU A 144 2.82 -5.99 5.82
C GLU A 144 3.40 -7.37 6.16
N CYS A 145 4.20 -7.99 5.29
CA CYS A 145 4.66 -9.38 5.36
C CYS A 145 3.55 -10.45 5.32
N ILE A 146 2.43 -10.28 6.01
CA ILE A 146 1.38 -11.30 6.17
C ILE A 146 0.17 -11.08 5.24
N GLY A 147 0.10 -9.96 4.52
CA GLY A 147 -1.09 -9.56 3.75
C GLY A 147 -1.40 -10.48 2.57
N GLU A 148 -0.41 -11.24 2.09
CA GLU A 148 -0.58 -12.23 1.01
C GLU A 148 -0.90 -13.65 1.50
N GLY A 149 -1.33 -13.79 2.77
CA GLY A 149 -1.76 -15.09 3.31
C GLY A 149 -0.61 -16.02 3.68
N LEU A 150 0.54 -15.46 4.06
CA LEU A 150 1.70 -16.19 4.59
C LEU A 150 1.29 -17.19 5.67
N ILE A 151 0.60 -16.72 6.72
CA ILE A 151 0.33 -17.51 7.93
C ILE A 151 -0.49 -18.76 7.60
N GLU A 152 -1.59 -18.58 6.88
CA GLU A 152 -2.47 -19.67 6.44
C GLU A 152 -1.75 -20.64 5.52
N SER A 153 -1.05 -20.12 4.50
CA SER A 153 -0.35 -20.92 3.50
C SER A 153 0.73 -21.82 4.10
N TYR A 154 1.57 -21.26 4.97
CA TYR A 154 2.60 -22.02 5.67
C TYR A 154 1.98 -23.02 6.65
N SER A 155 0.99 -22.60 7.45
CA SER A 155 0.36 -23.47 8.46
C SER A 155 -0.32 -24.69 7.85
N ASP A 156 -0.93 -24.55 6.68
CA ASP A 156 -1.54 -25.65 5.96
C ASP A 156 -0.50 -26.55 5.26
N ALA A 157 0.54 -25.97 4.64
CA ALA A 157 1.64 -26.72 4.04
C ALA A 157 2.34 -27.61 5.09
N VAL A 158 2.62 -27.08 6.28
CA VAL A 158 3.19 -27.85 7.41
C VAL A 158 2.32 -29.04 7.77
N LYS A 159 1.00 -28.85 7.83
CA LYS A 159 0.06 -29.92 8.20
C LYS A 159 0.02 -31.03 7.15
N ARG A 160 -0.02 -30.68 5.86
CA ARG A 160 -0.41 -31.63 4.80
C ARG A 160 0.68 -31.96 3.80
N LEU A 161 1.54 -31.00 3.47
CA LEU A 161 2.46 -31.07 2.33
C LEU A 161 3.91 -31.36 2.72
N LEU A 162 4.28 -31.10 3.98
CA LEU A 162 5.68 -31.15 4.45
C LEU A 162 5.93 -32.30 5.43
N THR A 163 7.16 -32.81 5.44
CA THR A 163 7.66 -33.76 6.46
C THR A 163 7.88 -33.06 7.79
N ASP A 164 7.94 -33.80 8.90
CA ASP A 164 8.09 -33.19 10.23
C ASP A 164 9.48 -32.54 10.45
N ASP A 165 10.47 -32.94 9.67
CA ASP A 165 11.88 -32.51 9.74
C ASP A 165 12.28 -31.54 8.61
N PHE A 166 11.30 -30.99 7.90
CA PHE A 166 11.54 -30.10 6.78
C PHE A 166 12.34 -28.84 7.18
N ILE A 167 13.01 -28.24 6.20
CA ILE A 167 13.59 -26.89 6.33
C ILE A 167 12.76 -25.93 5.50
N SER A 168 12.48 -24.74 6.05
CA SER A 168 11.86 -23.64 5.31
C SER A 168 12.92 -22.63 4.88
N VAL A 169 12.80 -22.11 3.65
CA VAL A 169 13.52 -20.93 3.18
C VAL A 169 12.51 -19.88 2.71
N PRO A 170 12.42 -18.75 3.41
CA PRO A 170 13.12 -18.40 4.65
C PRO A 170 12.66 -19.23 5.87
N GLN A 171 13.42 -19.15 6.97
CA GLN A 171 13.19 -19.88 8.23
C GLN A 171 12.28 -19.13 9.20
N ALA A 172 12.40 -17.81 9.28
CA ALA A 172 11.64 -17.00 10.21
C ALA A 172 11.48 -15.57 9.70
N VAL A 173 10.47 -14.85 10.17
CA VAL A 173 10.31 -13.41 9.93
C VAL A 173 10.04 -12.69 11.25
N THR A 174 10.67 -11.54 11.43
CA THR A 174 10.44 -10.67 12.59
C THR A 174 9.89 -9.33 12.13
N ILE A 175 8.71 -8.96 12.64
CA ILE A 175 8.09 -7.65 12.44
C ILE A 175 8.67 -6.68 13.45
N PHE A 176 9.09 -5.51 12.97
CA PHE A 176 9.58 -4.42 13.79
C PHE A 176 8.63 -3.24 13.72
N THR A 177 8.51 -2.55 14.85
CA THR A 177 7.74 -1.32 14.95
C THR A 177 8.57 -0.23 15.63
N GLN A 178 8.31 1.01 15.24
CA GLN A 178 8.86 2.20 15.86
C GLN A 178 7.81 3.28 15.92
N VAL A 179 7.57 3.84 17.11
CA VAL A 179 6.70 5.01 17.25
C VAL A 179 7.53 6.25 16.96
N VAL A 180 6.98 7.14 16.13
CA VAL A 180 7.56 8.44 15.78
C VAL A 180 6.49 9.53 15.93
N ASP A 181 6.92 10.74 16.24
CA ASP A 181 6.11 11.95 16.10
C ASP A 181 6.30 12.49 14.68
N SER A 182 5.23 12.63 13.90
CA SER A 182 5.32 13.15 12.53
C SER A 182 4.08 13.94 12.12
N PRO A 183 4.10 15.28 12.23
CA PRO A 183 3.07 16.14 11.68
C PRO A 183 2.91 15.96 10.15
N PHE A 184 4.01 15.67 9.45
CA PHE A 184 4.01 15.37 8.01
C PHE A 184 3.12 14.17 7.70
N LEU A 185 3.37 13.01 8.32
CA LEU A 185 2.58 11.79 8.13
C LEU A 185 1.16 11.93 8.68
N ARG A 186 0.93 12.77 9.68
CA ARG A 186 -0.40 13.02 10.24
C ARG A 186 -1.36 13.68 9.25
N ASN A 187 -0.84 14.51 8.36
CA ASN A 187 -1.63 15.16 7.30
C ASN A 187 -2.24 14.15 6.32
N HIS A 188 -1.68 12.94 6.20
CA HIS A 188 -2.25 11.87 5.39
C HIS A 188 -3.52 11.27 6.01
N TYR A 189 -3.87 11.64 7.23
CA TYR A 189 -4.93 10.99 7.97
C TYR A 189 -5.96 11.98 8.51
N VAL A 190 -5.49 13.04 9.16
CA VAL A 190 -6.40 14.01 9.77
C VAL A 190 -6.92 14.99 8.73
N LEU A 191 -8.24 15.23 8.75
CA LEU A 191 -8.83 16.34 8.04
C LEU A 191 -8.31 17.67 8.61
N SER A 192 -7.55 18.42 7.82
CA SER A 192 -7.08 19.75 8.22
C SER A 192 -8.26 20.67 8.54
N LYS A 193 -8.18 21.33 9.70
CA LYS A 193 -9.28 22.16 10.21
C LYS A 193 -9.42 23.50 9.49
N HIS A 194 -8.33 24.03 8.94
CA HIS A 194 -8.29 25.36 8.31
C HIS A 194 -8.98 26.46 9.15
N GLY A 195 -8.80 26.44 10.48
CA GLY A 195 -9.40 27.40 11.41
C GLY A 195 -10.90 27.22 11.68
N LEU A 196 -11.46 26.06 11.36
CA LEU A 196 -12.85 25.69 11.61
C LEU A 196 -13.00 24.70 12.77
N LEU A 197 -14.19 24.69 13.36
CA LEU A 197 -14.68 23.57 14.16
C LEU A 197 -15.01 22.40 13.24
N ILE A 198 -14.56 21.21 13.60
CA ILE A 198 -14.82 19.96 12.87
C ILE A 198 -15.63 19.03 13.80
N PRO A 199 -16.56 18.22 13.29
CA PRO A 199 -17.26 17.21 14.09
C PRO A 199 -16.29 16.34 14.91
N SER A 200 -16.58 16.15 16.20
CA SER A 200 -15.74 15.32 17.09
C SER A 200 -15.61 13.88 16.58
N SER A 201 -16.64 13.37 15.88
CA SER A 201 -16.60 12.06 15.24
C SER A 201 -15.48 11.93 14.21
N ILE A 202 -15.01 13.02 13.59
CA ILE A 202 -13.85 13.02 12.69
C ILE A 202 -12.56 13.08 13.50
N GLU A 203 -12.50 13.93 14.54
CA GLU A 203 -11.32 14.11 15.39
C GLU A 203 -10.93 12.85 16.17
N GLU A 204 -11.94 12.09 16.61
CA GLU A 204 -11.80 10.86 17.40
C GLU A 204 -11.69 9.60 16.52
N CYS A 205 -11.85 9.73 15.21
CA CYS A 205 -11.87 8.59 14.31
C CYS A 205 -10.49 7.95 14.18
N ILE A 206 -10.44 6.64 14.44
CA ILE A 206 -9.27 5.78 14.33
C ILE A 206 -9.01 5.30 12.89
N GLY A 207 -9.80 5.77 11.93
CA GLY A 207 -9.56 5.56 10.51
C GLY A 207 -9.76 4.12 10.06
N THR A 208 -9.23 3.80 8.88
CA THR A 208 -9.32 2.47 8.27
C THR A 208 -8.09 1.63 8.64
N SER A 209 -8.26 0.31 8.66
CA SER A 209 -7.14 -0.65 8.66
C SER A 209 -6.52 -0.86 7.26
N ALA A 210 -6.65 0.12 6.36
CA ALA A 210 -6.07 0.03 5.02
C ALA A 210 -4.57 0.27 5.12
N LEU A 211 -3.79 -0.49 4.36
CA LEU A 211 -2.35 -0.33 4.27
C LEU A 211 -2.02 1.08 3.76
N HIS A 212 -1.15 1.76 4.49
CA HIS A 212 -0.49 2.98 4.05
C HIS A 212 1.00 2.69 3.95
N ASP A 213 1.38 2.14 2.81
CA ASP A 213 2.75 1.85 2.44
C ASP A 213 3.44 3.09 1.86
N ILE A 214 4.66 3.33 2.31
CA ILE A 214 5.50 4.42 1.83
C ILE A 214 6.94 3.96 1.75
N GLN A 215 7.70 4.56 0.84
CA GLN A 215 9.15 4.54 0.85
C GLN A 215 9.65 5.37 2.05
N ALA A 216 9.55 4.87 3.28
CA ALA A 216 9.83 5.64 4.49
C ALA A 216 11.28 6.16 4.50
N SER A 217 12.20 5.48 3.81
CA SER A 217 13.56 5.97 3.59
C SER A 217 13.67 7.31 2.83
N GLN A 218 12.61 7.76 2.16
CA GLN A 218 12.51 9.06 1.50
C GLN A 218 11.98 10.17 2.42
N LEU A 219 11.59 9.86 3.66
CA LEU A 219 11.32 10.89 4.66
C LEU A 219 12.61 11.63 5.00
N ASP A 220 12.53 12.95 5.07
CA ASP A 220 13.61 13.78 5.55
C ASP A 220 13.71 13.69 7.08
N ASN A 221 14.88 14.00 7.64
CA ASN A 221 15.08 13.92 9.09
C ASN A 221 14.20 14.94 9.87
N GLU A 222 13.66 15.95 9.19
CA GLU A 222 12.76 16.95 9.78
C GLU A 222 11.28 16.55 9.71
N ASP A 223 10.95 15.50 8.95
CA ASP A 223 9.56 15.04 8.82
C ASP A 223 9.07 14.25 10.05
N PHE A 224 9.99 13.77 10.89
CA PHE A 224 9.65 12.96 12.06
C PHE A 224 10.72 12.96 13.16
N ASP A 225 10.27 12.75 14.40
CA ASP A 225 11.11 12.53 15.57
C ASP A 225 10.84 11.15 16.19
N PRO A 226 11.85 10.27 16.33
CA PRO A 226 11.67 8.97 16.99
C PRO A 226 11.23 9.10 18.45
N ILE A 227 10.10 8.48 18.81
CA ILE A 227 9.62 8.37 20.19
C ILE A 227 10.19 7.11 20.85
N THR A 228 10.18 5.97 20.13
CA THR A 228 10.75 4.72 20.62
C THR A 228 11.96 4.30 19.81
N LYS A 229 12.78 3.41 20.39
CA LYS A 229 13.69 2.58 19.61
C LYS A 229 12.90 1.58 18.76
N PRO A 230 13.47 1.06 17.65
CA PRO A 230 12.93 -0.09 16.96
C PRO A 230 12.71 -1.26 17.92
N THR A 231 11.54 -1.89 17.85
CA THR A 231 11.15 -2.97 18.74
C THR A 231 10.64 -4.17 17.93
N ALA A 232 11.27 -5.32 18.13
CA ALA A 232 10.80 -6.60 17.59
C ALA A 232 9.45 -6.94 18.23
N THR A 233 8.39 -6.97 17.42
CA THR A 233 6.99 -6.99 17.85
C THR A 233 6.38 -8.38 17.69
N PHE A 234 6.54 -8.99 16.53
CA PHE A 234 6.10 -10.35 16.24
C PHE A 234 7.24 -11.13 15.63
N HIS A 235 7.42 -12.38 16.04
CA HIS A 235 8.39 -13.30 15.46
C HIS A 235 7.65 -14.55 14.98
N PHE A 236 7.64 -14.76 13.68
CA PHE A 236 7.06 -15.90 13.01
C PHE A 236 8.15 -16.92 12.72
N ASP A 237 8.13 -18.03 13.43
CA ASP A 237 8.84 -19.24 13.02
C ASP A 237 8.06 -19.87 11.86
N LEU A 238 8.63 -19.89 10.66
CA LEU A 238 7.92 -20.38 9.47
C LEU A 238 7.73 -21.89 9.46
N SER A 239 8.37 -22.61 10.40
CA SER A 239 8.03 -24.01 10.66
C SER A 239 6.73 -24.18 11.44
N ASP A 240 6.28 -23.14 12.15
CA ASP A 240 5.03 -23.13 12.91
C ASP A 240 4.54 -21.70 13.19
N CYS A 241 4.02 -21.04 12.15
CA CYS A 241 3.52 -19.67 12.25
C CYS A 241 2.41 -19.52 13.31
N SER A 242 1.66 -20.60 13.56
CA SER A 242 0.50 -20.64 14.44
C SER A 242 0.83 -20.36 15.91
N LYS A 243 2.09 -20.55 16.32
CA LYS A 243 2.56 -20.24 17.68
C LYS A 243 2.74 -18.74 17.94
N THR A 244 2.82 -17.93 16.89
CA THR A 244 3.00 -16.48 17.03
C THR A 244 1.77 -15.87 17.68
N PRO A 245 1.89 -15.14 18.80
CA PRO A 245 0.72 -14.57 19.47
C PRO A 245 0.00 -13.56 18.58
N TYR A 246 -1.31 -13.42 18.78
CA TYR A 246 -2.12 -12.40 18.11
C TYR A 246 -1.88 -11.00 18.66
N THR A 247 -1.25 -10.89 19.83
CA THR A 247 -1.05 -9.63 20.53
C THR A 247 0.33 -9.56 21.19
N TYR A 248 0.92 -8.37 21.16
CA TYR A 248 2.16 -8.03 21.84
C TYR A 248 2.07 -6.61 22.38
N SER A 249 2.74 -6.32 23.49
CA SER A 249 2.68 -4.99 24.13
C SER A 249 4.06 -4.61 24.63
N TYR A 250 4.49 -3.37 24.37
CA TYR A 250 5.70 -2.80 24.93
C TYR A 250 5.48 -1.38 25.48
N GLU A 251 6.34 -1.01 26.43
CA GLU A 251 6.17 0.23 27.21
C GLU A 251 6.58 1.45 26.38
N LEU A 252 5.75 2.49 26.42
CA LEU A 252 6.07 3.80 25.86
C LEU A 252 6.87 4.64 26.89
N PRO A 253 7.79 5.51 26.44
CA PRO A 253 8.51 6.41 27.34
C PRO A 253 7.56 7.25 28.21
N THR A 254 7.93 7.48 29.47
CA THR A 254 7.03 8.11 30.47
C THR A 254 6.75 9.59 30.21
N ASP A 255 7.65 10.27 29.49
CA ASP A 255 7.53 11.67 29.07
C ASP A 255 6.59 11.86 27.87
N CYS A 256 6.20 10.79 27.18
CA CYS A 256 5.29 10.84 26.03
C CYS A 256 3.94 11.46 26.35
N ASN A 257 3.39 11.16 27.53
CA ASN A 257 2.07 11.64 27.96
C ASN A 257 2.05 13.13 28.36
N THR A 258 3.22 13.81 28.35
CA THR A 258 3.34 15.19 28.85
C THR A 258 3.33 16.27 27.77
N GLN A 259 3.48 15.89 26.49
CA GLN A 259 3.47 16.82 25.37
C GLN A 259 2.09 16.80 24.68
N LYS A 260 1.43 17.97 24.57
CA LYS A 260 0.04 18.08 24.09
C LYS A 260 -0.11 18.08 22.57
N ASP A 261 0.97 18.24 21.82
CA ASP A 261 0.93 18.53 20.38
C ASP A 261 1.55 17.43 19.50
N TRP A 262 1.77 16.23 20.05
CA TRP A 262 2.32 15.11 19.28
C TRP A 262 1.33 14.59 18.23
N SER A 263 1.91 14.19 17.11
CA SER A 263 1.31 13.53 15.96
C SER A 263 1.87 12.11 15.82
N PRO A 264 1.57 11.21 16.77
CA PRO A 264 2.22 9.91 16.82
C PRO A 264 1.73 8.98 15.71
N CYS A 265 2.67 8.26 15.11
CA CYS A 265 2.40 7.15 14.22
C CYS A 265 3.39 6.00 14.47
N VAL A 266 3.03 4.82 14.02
CA VAL A 266 3.88 3.62 14.06
C VAL A 266 4.40 3.38 12.66
N ILE A 267 5.72 3.38 12.49
CA ILE A 267 6.39 2.88 11.29
C ILE A 267 6.68 1.40 11.52
N MET A 268 6.27 0.56 10.57
CA MET A 268 6.44 -0.89 10.62
C MET A 268 7.26 -1.37 9.42
N TRP A 269 8.11 -2.36 9.66
CA TRP A 269 8.85 -3.10 8.64
C TRP A 269 9.13 -4.53 9.14
N TRP A 270 9.86 -5.32 8.38
CA TRP A 270 10.18 -6.69 8.75
C TRP A 270 11.59 -7.11 8.37
N GLU A 271 12.09 -8.17 9.00
CA GLU A 271 13.33 -8.84 8.65
C GLU A 271 13.10 -10.34 8.50
N SER A 272 13.61 -10.93 7.42
CA SER A 272 13.45 -12.35 7.09
C SER A 272 14.78 -13.09 7.23
N GLN A 273 14.78 -14.18 8.00
CA GLN A 273 15.94 -15.03 8.22
C GLN A 273 15.99 -16.11 7.15
N MET A 274 16.86 -15.93 6.15
CA MET A 274 17.01 -16.86 5.02
C MET A 274 17.78 -18.13 5.40
N ALA A 275 18.72 -18.00 6.33
CA ALA A 275 19.57 -19.04 6.94
C ALA A 275 20.04 -18.53 8.32
N PRO A 276 20.67 -19.33 9.21
CA PRO A 276 21.00 -18.91 10.58
C PRO A 276 21.67 -17.55 10.71
N ASP A 277 22.63 -17.23 9.83
CA ASP A 277 23.38 -15.97 9.82
C ASP A 277 23.08 -15.09 8.58
N VAL A 278 21.97 -15.34 7.89
CA VAL A 278 21.62 -14.64 6.64
C VAL A 278 20.28 -13.97 6.81
N MET A 279 20.29 -12.64 6.91
CA MET A 279 19.12 -11.80 7.12
C MET A 279 18.86 -10.89 5.94
N MET A 280 17.60 -10.82 5.51
CA MET A 280 17.06 -9.78 4.65
C MET A 280 16.28 -8.79 5.49
N SER A 281 16.39 -7.48 5.23
CA SER A 281 15.75 -6.44 6.03
C SER A 281 15.04 -5.43 5.12
N THR A 282 13.81 -5.08 5.46
CA THR A 282 13.07 -3.94 4.87
C THR A 282 13.14 -2.71 5.77
N ALA A 283 14.09 -2.66 6.70
CA ALA A 283 14.25 -1.54 7.61
C ALA A 283 14.53 -0.23 6.86
N PRO A 284 13.97 0.90 7.31
CA PRO A 284 14.23 2.20 6.68
C PRO A 284 15.66 2.70 6.97
N ARG A 285 16.13 3.65 6.16
CA ARG A 285 17.55 4.09 6.11
C ARG A 285 18.17 4.50 7.45
N TRP A 286 17.40 4.95 8.44
CA TRP A 286 17.93 5.41 9.73
C TRP A 286 18.25 4.27 10.70
N VAL A 287 17.76 3.06 10.42
CA VAL A 287 17.96 1.85 11.26
C VAL A 287 18.54 0.68 10.46
N HIS A 288 18.48 0.73 9.13
CA HIS A 288 19.06 -0.29 8.28
C HIS A 288 20.60 -0.35 8.44
N PRO A 289 21.23 -1.54 8.54
CA PRO A 289 22.68 -1.66 8.71
C PRO A 289 23.52 -0.99 7.63
N LYS A 290 23.00 -0.94 6.39
CA LYS A 290 23.63 -0.26 5.24
C LYS A 290 23.30 1.24 5.13
N GLY A 291 22.48 1.78 6.04
CA GLY A 291 22.03 3.17 6.00
C GLY A 291 21.40 3.52 4.65
N ALA A 292 21.78 4.67 4.08
CA ALA A 292 21.33 5.12 2.75
C ALA A 292 21.79 4.24 1.57
N ASN A 293 22.66 3.26 1.79
CA ASN A 293 23.10 2.28 0.79
C ASN A 293 22.30 0.97 0.84
N LEU A 294 21.15 0.96 1.51
CA LEU A 294 20.21 -0.16 1.47
C LEU A 294 19.77 -0.49 0.03
N ALA A 295 19.37 -1.73 -0.22
CA ALA A 295 18.85 -2.13 -1.51
C ALA A 295 17.44 -1.53 -1.70
N TRP A 296 17.29 -0.68 -2.70
CA TRP A 296 15.99 -0.13 -3.06
C TRP A 296 15.10 -1.18 -3.73
N ARG A 297 13.82 -1.17 -3.36
CA ARG A 297 12.75 -2.06 -3.84
C ARG A 297 11.40 -1.34 -3.68
N ASP A 298 10.41 -1.69 -4.50
CA ASP A 298 9.08 -1.05 -4.49
C ASP A 298 7.96 -2.03 -4.09
N HIS A 299 8.10 -3.31 -4.47
CA HIS A 299 7.20 -4.40 -4.04
C HIS A 299 7.14 -4.59 -2.53
N TRP A 300 8.22 -4.22 -1.80
CA TRP A 300 8.23 -4.17 -0.34
C TRP A 300 8.70 -2.81 0.15
N MET A 301 7.88 -2.18 0.97
CA MET A 301 8.16 -0.87 1.55
C MET A 301 8.10 -0.93 3.08
N GLN A 302 7.76 0.19 3.70
CA GLN A 302 7.42 0.27 5.12
C GLN A 302 5.95 0.71 5.23
N ALA A 303 5.28 0.28 6.30
CA ALA A 303 3.90 0.67 6.56
C ALA A 303 3.81 1.73 7.66
N VAL A 304 2.87 2.66 7.53
CA VAL A 304 2.57 3.70 8.53
C VAL A 304 1.18 3.50 9.10
N TYR A 305 1.10 3.31 10.41
CA TYR A 305 -0.16 3.24 11.15
C TYR A 305 -0.33 4.45 12.04
N GLN A 306 -1.52 5.04 12.03
CA GLN A 306 -1.79 6.28 12.72
C GLN A 306 -2.25 6.01 14.15
N LEU A 307 -1.73 6.78 15.12
CA LEU A 307 -2.21 6.75 16.49
C LEU A 307 -2.97 8.07 16.76
N PRO A 308 -4.25 8.04 17.18
CA PRO A 308 -5.00 9.27 17.44
C PRO A 308 -4.34 10.16 18.51
N ASN A 309 -3.75 9.52 19.53
CA ASN A 309 -2.95 10.14 20.58
C ASN A 309 -2.11 9.06 21.29
N ILE A 310 -1.17 9.51 22.14
CA ILE A 310 -0.53 8.66 23.15
C ILE A 310 -1.14 9.00 24.51
N SER A 311 -2.07 8.17 24.97
CA SER A 311 -2.75 8.32 26.27
C SER A 311 -2.53 7.13 27.21
N GLY A 312 -1.91 6.06 26.70
CA GLY A 312 -1.63 4.84 27.43
C GLY A 312 -0.14 4.66 27.76
N ARG A 313 0.16 3.85 28.77
CA ARG A 313 1.52 3.42 29.11
C ARG A 313 2.14 2.44 28.11
N TRP A 314 1.31 1.72 27.34
CA TRP A 314 1.75 0.65 26.45
C TRP A 314 1.33 0.94 25.01
N LEU A 315 2.20 0.61 24.04
CA LEU A 315 1.76 0.35 22.68
C LEU A 315 1.30 -1.09 22.59
N GLN A 316 0.02 -1.27 22.31
CA GLN A 316 -0.58 -2.56 22.02
C GLN A 316 -0.52 -2.81 20.52
N CYS A 317 0.18 -3.87 20.15
CA CYS A 317 0.33 -4.34 18.79
C CYS A 317 -0.56 -5.57 18.60
N ASN A 318 -1.38 -5.58 17.56
CA ASN A 318 -2.35 -6.62 17.32
C ASN A 318 -2.24 -7.08 15.87
N ARG A 319 -2.63 -8.33 15.62
CA ARG A 319 -2.73 -8.90 14.29
C ARG A 319 -3.95 -9.80 14.13
N ASP A 320 -4.35 -9.99 12.89
CA ASP A 320 -5.14 -11.14 12.46
C ASP A 320 -4.27 -12.02 11.51
N GLU A 321 -4.90 -12.73 10.58
CA GLU A 321 -4.19 -13.55 9.58
C GLU A 321 -3.55 -12.71 8.47
N TYR A 322 -4.01 -11.47 8.24
CA TYR A 322 -3.64 -10.65 7.07
C TYR A 322 -3.30 -9.19 7.38
N SER A 323 -3.50 -8.69 8.61
CA SER A 323 -3.31 -7.27 8.91
C SER A 323 -2.80 -7.03 10.32
N PHE A 324 -2.13 -5.87 10.49
CA PHE A 324 -1.78 -5.33 11.79
C PHE A 324 -2.63 -4.11 12.19
N TRP A 325 -2.73 -3.86 13.49
CA TRP A 325 -3.22 -2.57 14.01
C TRP A 325 -2.66 -2.29 15.39
N PHE A 326 -2.60 -1.00 15.71
CA PHE A 326 -1.90 -0.47 16.88
C PHE A 326 -2.79 0.50 17.66
N ASN A 327 -2.67 0.47 18.98
CA ASN A 327 -3.36 1.39 19.87
C ASN A 327 -2.55 1.62 21.15
N THR A 328 -2.79 2.72 21.85
CA THR A 328 -2.22 2.92 23.18
C THR A 328 -3.18 2.47 24.28
N THR A 329 -2.67 1.84 25.33
CA THR A 329 -3.48 1.32 26.44
C THR A 329 -2.77 1.42 27.79
N ASN A 330 -3.54 1.46 28.89
CA ASN A 330 -3.02 1.43 30.26
C ASN A 330 -3.08 0.03 30.89
N ASP A 331 -3.96 -0.84 30.41
CA ASP A 331 -4.25 -2.15 30.99
C ASP A 331 -3.87 -3.34 30.08
N ARG A 332 -3.31 -3.05 28.89
CA ARG A 332 -2.95 -4.05 27.87
C ARG A 332 -4.16 -4.85 27.35
N SER A 333 -5.36 -4.26 27.43
CA SER A 333 -6.55 -4.84 26.82
C SER A 333 -6.42 -4.91 25.29
N VAL A 334 -6.88 -6.03 24.73
CA VAL A 334 -6.96 -6.24 23.28
C VAL A 334 -7.99 -5.28 22.71
N SER A 335 -7.61 -4.53 21.68
CA SER A 335 -8.52 -3.63 20.97
C SER A 335 -8.99 -4.25 19.66
N PRO A 336 -10.27 -4.02 19.27
CA PRO A 336 -10.76 -4.48 17.98
C PRO A 336 -10.01 -3.78 16.84
N LYS A 337 -9.99 -4.43 15.67
CA LYS A 337 -9.45 -3.84 14.43
C LYS A 337 -10.16 -2.50 14.14
N PRO A 338 -9.42 -1.43 13.84
CA PRO A 338 -10.00 -0.11 13.63
C PRO A 338 -10.90 -0.09 12.40
N PHE A 339 -12.01 0.62 12.49
CA PHE A 339 -12.89 0.92 11.34
C PHE A 339 -13.26 2.40 11.34
N CYS A 340 -13.38 2.96 10.14
CA CYS A 340 -13.74 4.36 9.99
C CYS A 340 -15.21 4.57 10.32
N THR A 341 -15.49 5.46 11.26
CA THR A 341 -16.85 5.85 11.66
C THR A 341 -17.24 7.24 11.15
N CYS A 342 -16.28 8.02 10.64
CA CYS A 342 -16.49 9.42 10.29
C CYS A 342 -16.79 9.66 8.81
N GLY A 343 -16.61 8.65 7.95
CA GLY A 343 -16.78 8.75 6.51
C GLY A 343 -15.59 9.34 5.75
N VAL A 344 -14.75 10.17 6.39
CA VAL A 344 -13.58 10.82 5.73
C VAL A 344 -12.59 9.78 5.21
N HIS A 345 -12.12 8.87 6.06
CA HIS A 345 -11.05 7.92 5.71
C HIS A 345 -11.45 6.82 4.71
N TYR A 346 -12.74 6.69 4.38
CA TYR A 346 -13.21 5.85 3.27
C TYR A 346 -13.45 6.68 2.00
N SER A 347 -13.88 7.94 2.16
CA SER A 347 -14.24 8.81 1.03
C SER A 347 -13.03 9.48 0.39
N THR A 348 -11.93 9.65 1.13
CA THR A 348 -10.73 10.38 0.72
C THR A 348 -9.48 9.55 1.00
N SER A 349 -8.57 9.45 0.03
CA SER A 349 -7.27 8.80 0.22
C SER A 349 -6.37 9.63 1.13
N GLY A 350 -5.36 9.00 1.73
CA GLY A 350 -4.45 9.72 2.61
C GLY A 350 -3.66 10.82 1.89
N TYR A 351 -3.19 10.53 0.67
CA TYR A 351 -2.55 11.54 -0.19
C TYR A 351 -3.48 12.73 -0.50
N ARG A 352 -4.79 12.48 -0.68
CA ARG A 352 -5.76 13.55 -0.88
C ARG A 352 -5.91 14.40 0.37
N ASN A 353 -5.94 13.81 1.56
CA ASN A 353 -5.97 14.53 2.82
C ASN A 353 -4.72 15.41 3.01
N ALA A 354 -3.53 14.87 2.70
CA ALA A 354 -2.28 15.60 2.78
C ALA A 354 -2.25 16.80 1.82
N TYR A 355 -2.70 16.59 0.57
CA TYR A 355 -2.83 17.66 -0.43
C TYR A 355 -3.78 18.78 0.03
N LEU A 356 -4.93 18.43 0.61
CA LEU A 356 -5.90 19.40 1.11
C LEU A 356 -5.46 20.07 2.43
N ALA A 357 -4.51 19.48 3.15
CA ALA A 357 -3.90 20.06 4.33
C ALA A 357 -2.85 21.13 3.99
N ASP A 358 -2.29 21.12 2.77
CA ASP A 358 -1.28 22.08 2.35
C ASP A 358 -1.84 23.52 2.32
N SER A 359 -1.20 24.38 3.12
CA SER A 359 -1.51 25.81 3.17
C SER A 359 -1.28 26.53 1.83
N SER A 360 -0.38 26.04 0.97
CA SER A 360 -0.07 26.64 -0.33
C SER A 360 -1.30 26.62 -1.26
N LEU A 361 -2.01 25.49 -1.30
CA LEU A 361 -3.24 25.32 -2.07
C LEU A 361 -4.32 26.29 -1.59
N TYR A 362 -4.56 26.31 -0.27
CA TYR A 362 -5.55 27.19 0.35
C TYR A 362 -5.26 28.66 0.04
N ASN A 363 -3.99 29.09 0.15
CA ASN A 363 -3.58 30.45 -0.11
C ASN A 363 -3.79 30.83 -1.59
N VAL A 364 -3.38 29.97 -2.52
CA VAL A 364 -3.56 30.21 -3.97
C VAL A 364 -5.04 30.33 -4.34
N MET A 365 -5.91 29.49 -3.78
CA MET A 365 -7.36 29.61 -3.98
C MET A 365 -7.92 30.91 -3.41
N CYS A 366 -7.51 31.28 -2.19
CA CYS A 366 -7.95 32.52 -1.57
C CYS A 366 -7.52 33.74 -2.37
N ASP A 367 -6.27 33.81 -2.82
CA ASP A 367 -5.76 34.92 -3.63
C ASP A 367 -6.49 35.02 -4.98
N SER A 368 -6.75 33.88 -5.62
CA SER A 368 -7.53 33.79 -6.84
C SER A 368 -8.94 34.37 -6.65
N ILE A 369 -9.63 33.99 -5.57
CA ILE A 369 -10.99 34.45 -5.23
C ILE A 369 -11.01 35.92 -4.83
N LYS A 370 -9.98 36.39 -4.11
CA LYS A 370 -9.81 37.79 -3.72
C LYS A 370 -9.68 38.71 -4.94
N SER A 371 -8.99 38.25 -5.99
CA SER A 371 -8.80 39.00 -7.23
C SER A 371 -10.04 39.00 -8.16
N ALA A 372 -10.97 38.07 -7.95
CA ALA A 372 -12.18 37.92 -8.74
C ALA A 372 -13.26 38.95 -8.35
N ALA A 373 -13.94 39.55 -9.33
CA ALA A 373 -15.06 40.47 -9.09
C ALA A 373 -16.38 39.73 -8.84
N GLU A 374 -16.46 38.48 -9.32
CA GLU A 374 -17.59 37.57 -9.25
C GLU A 374 -17.97 37.26 -7.80
N ARG A 375 -19.27 37.21 -7.52
CA ARG A 375 -19.84 37.03 -6.18
C ARG A 375 -20.46 35.65 -5.99
N ASN A 376 -20.98 35.01 -7.03
CA ASN A 376 -21.54 33.66 -6.93
C ASN A 376 -20.54 32.63 -7.44
N ILE A 377 -19.86 31.95 -6.53
CA ILE A 377 -18.70 31.10 -6.82
C ILE A 377 -19.05 29.63 -6.57
N LEU A 378 -18.81 28.78 -7.56
CA LEU A 378 -18.87 27.34 -7.44
C LEU A 378 -17.47 26.80 -7.10
N LEU A 379 -17.35 26.11 -5.97
CA LEU A 379 -16.14 25.38 -5.55
C LEU A 379 -16.29 23.91 -5.94
N VAL A 380 -15.37 23.42 -6.76
CA VAL A 380 -15.31 22.02 -7.18
C VAL A 380 -13.98 21.43 -6.67
N ILE A 381 -14.02 20.91 -5.44
CA ILE A 381 -12.85 20.40 -4.72
C ILE A 381 -13.24 19.08 -4.06
N GLU A 382 -12.84 17.95 -4.64
CA GLU A 382 -13.23 16.62 -4.15
C GLU A 382 -12.67 16.35 -2.74
N GLY A 383 -13.52 15.97 -1.78
CA GLY A 383 -13.11 15.82 -0.39
C GLY A 383 -12.77 17.16 0.30
N GLY A 384 -12.96 18.29 -0.38
CA GLY A 384 -12.59 19.63 0.06
C GLY A 384 -13.49 20.23 1.14
N MET A 385 -13.94 19.42 2.10
CA MET A 385 -14.96 19.76 3.09
C MET A 385 -14.57 21.00 3.91
N ALA A 386 -13.49 20.90 4.70
CA ALA A 386 -13.06 22.00 5.56
C ALA A 386 -12.46 23.18 4.77
N VAL A 387 -11.68 22.90 3.71
CA VAL A 387 -11.06 23.94 2.89
C VAL A 387 -12.10 24.82 2.20
N SER A 388 -13.18 24.24 1.65
CA SER A 388 -14.25 24.99 0.98
C SER A 388 -15.00 25.91 1.94
N VAL A 389 -15.30 25.42 3.14
CA VAL A 389 -16.00 26.21 4.17
C VAL A 389 -15.10 27.31 4.71
N SER A 390 -13.80 27.05 4.84
CA SER A 390 -12.83 28.05 5.33
C SER A 390 -12.65 29.18 4.32
N ILE A 391 -12.54 28.85 3.03
CA ILE A 391 -12.57 29.83 1.93
C ILE A 391 -13.84 30.68 2.01
N ALA A 392 -15.02 30.06 2.15
CA ALA A 392 -16.27 30.81 2.22
C ALA A 392 -16.31 31.78 3.42
N LYS A 393 -15.83 31.33 4.59
CA LYS A 393 -15.71 32.15 5.81
C LYS A 393 -14.76 33.33 5.64
N ALA A 394 -13.69 33.19 4.85
CA ALA A 394 -12.74 34.26 4.57
C ALA A 394 -13.32 35.39 3.68
N PHE A 395 -14.38 35.10 2.90
CA PHE A 395 -14.98 36.05 1.95
C PHE A 395 -16.49 36.26 2.18
N PRO A 396 -16.92 36.87 3.29
CA PRO A 396 -18.34 36.97 3.68
C PRO A 396 -19.23 37.78 2.72
N LEU A 397 -18.64 38.55 1.81
CA LEU A 397 -19.36 39.35 0.80
C LEU A 397 -19.66 38.57 -0.49
N LYS A 398 -19.17 37.33 -0.61
CA LYS A 398 -19.39 36.43 -1.75
C LYS A 398 -20.24 35.23 -1.30
N GLN A 399 -20.98 34.63 -2.23
CA GLN A 399 -21.73 33.39 -2.05
C GLN A 399 -20.96 32.21 -2.65
N PHE A 400 -20.89 31.12 -1.91
CA PHE A 400 -20.15 29.92 -2.28
C PHE A 400 -21.09 28.72 -2.37
N TYR A 401 -20.88 27.92 -3.40
CA TYR A 401 -21.59 26.68 -3.64
C TYR A 401 -20.58 25.55 -3.80
N VAL A 402 -20.67 24.51 -2.99
CA VAL A 402 -19.71 23.41 -2.95
C VAL A 402 -20.25 22.20 -3.67
N VAL A 403 -19.46 21.66 -4.59
CA VAL A 403 -19.71 20.41 -5.30
C VAL A 403 -18.73 19.36 -4.80
N ASP A 404 -19.28 18.20 -4.47
CA ASP A 404 -18.51 16.99 -4.20
C ASP A 404 -19.27 15.80 -4.78
N ASN A 405 -18.55 14.84 -5.39
CA ASN A 405 -19.14 13.68 -6.04
C ASN A 405 -19.76 12.71 -5.04
N GLN A 406 -19.22 12.62 -3.82
CA GLN A 406 -19.69 11.66 -2.83
C GLN A 406 -20.78 12.24 -1.92
N LYS A 407 -21.81 11.45 -1.64
CA LYS A 407 -22.90 11.88 -0.73
C LYS A 407 -22.39 12.16 0.68
N VAL A 408 -21.50 11.30 1.17
CA VAL A 408 -20.93 11.37 2.53
C VAL A 408 -20.17 12.69 2.75
N THR A 409 -19.29 13.07 1.84
CA THR A 409 -18.53 14.33 1.89
C THR A 409 -19.43 15.57 1.79
N ARG A 410 -20.51 15.53 0.99
CA ARG A 410 -21.53 16.60 0.97
C ARG A 410 -22.24 16.77 2.31
N GLU A 411 -22.58 15.66 2.97
CA GLU A 411 -23.20 15.68 4.31
C GLU A 411 -22.23 16.20 5.37
N LEU A 412 -20.97 15.75 5.36
CA LEU A 412 -19.92 16.24 6.26
C LEU A 412 -19.65 17.74 6.05
N THR A 413 -19.61 18.19 4.79
CA THR A 413 -19.48 19.63 4.48
C THR A 413 -20.64 20.43 5.05
N ARG A 414 -21.89 19.94 4.93
CA ARG A 414 -23.07 20.60 5.52
C ARG A 414 -22.95 20.71 7.04
N ASN A 415 -22.51 19.65 7.72
CA ASN A 415 -22.29 19.68 9.17
C ASN A 415 -21.23 20.72 9.56
N ILE A 416 -20.12 20.80 8.82
CA ILE A 416 -19.06 21.80 9.06
C ILE A 416 -19.58 23.23 8.84
N ILE A 417 -20.40 23.46 7.79
CA ILE A 417 -21.05 24.76 7.53
C ILE A 417 -21.91 25.18 8.74
N GLU A 418 -22.78 24.29 9.20
CA GLU A 418 -23.72 24.55 10.31
C GLU A 418 -22.98 24.81 11.61
N MET A 419 -22.01 23.96 11.97
CA MET A 419 -21.20 24.09 13.20
C MET A 419 -20.42 25.41 13.26
N ASN A 420 -19.99 25.93 12.11
CA ASN A 420 -19.21 27.16 12.04
C ASN A 420 -20.06 28.41 11.72
N GLY A 421 -21.37 28.26 11.52
CA GLY A 421 -22.27 29.37 11.21
C GLY A 421 -21.94 30.11 9.90
N VAL A 422 -21.37 29.41 8.91
CA VAL A 422 -20.91 30.02 7.64
C VAL A 422 -22.09 30.17 6.67
N LYS A 423 -22.84 31.27 6.81
CA LYS A 423 -24.12 31.49 6.10
C LYS A 423 -24.01 31.66 4.58
N ASN A 424 -22.82 31.93 4.07
CA ASN A 424 -22.57 32.19 2.65
C ASN A 424 -21.97 30.98 1.92
N CYS A 425 -22.01 29.78 2.53
CA CYS A 425 -21.55 28.53 1.94
C CYS A 425 -22.71 27.54 1.86
N HIS A 426 -22.96 26.97 0.69
CA HIS A 426 -24.08 26.08 0.43
C HIS A 426 -23.62 24.83 -0.32
N ILE A 427 -24.26 23.69 -0.10
CA ILE A 427 -24.07 22.54 -1.00
C ILE A 427 -24.77 22.87 -2.33
N PHE A 428 -24.07 22.68 -3.45
CA PHE A 428 -24.65 22.93 -4.76
C PHE A 428 -25.67 21.86 -5.13
N ASP A 429 -26.87 22.29 -5.52
CA ASP A 429 -27.94 21.45 -6.02
C ASP A 429 -28.42 22.01 -7.37
N PRO A 430 -28.17 21.33 -8.50
CA PRO A 430 -28.55 21.84 -9.81
C PRO A 430 -30.07 21.95 -10.02
N GLU A 431 -30.88 21.24 -9.23
CA GLU A 431 -32.35 21.27 -9.35
C GLU A 431 -32.97 22.41 -8.53
N ASN A 432 -32.35 22.73 -7.39
CA ASN A 432 -32.92 23.67 -6.41
C ASN A 432 -32.19 25.02 -6.33
N ASN A 433 -30.99 25.16 -6.90
CA ASN A 433 -30.25 26.41 -6.86
C ASN A 433 -30.67 27.36 -8.00
N SER A 434 -31.38 28.43 -7.64
CA SER A 434 -31.85 29.46 -8.59
C SER A 434 -30.82 30.53 -8.94
N CYS A 435 -29.63 30.51 -8.31
CA CYS A 435 -28.60 31.52 -8.49
C CYS A 435 -27.70 31.21 -9.69
N SER A 436 -27.45 32.22 -10.52
CA SER A 436 -26.50 32.11 -11.63
C SER A 436 -25.08 32.08 -11.09
N ILE A 437 -24.38 30.96 -11.31
CA ILE A 437 -22.95 30.83 -11.00
C ILE A 437 -22.16 31.73 -11.95
N GLU A 438 -21.32 32.60 -11.37
CA GLU A 438 -20.53 33.60 -12.10
C GLU A 438 -19.07 33.16 -12.28
N LEU A 439 -18.57 32.33 -11.37
CA LEU A 439 -17.20 31.82 -11.36
C LEU A 439 -17.15 30.37 -10.86
N VAL A 440 -16.36 29.54 -11.51
CA VAL A 440 -15.97 28.21 -11.02
C VAL A 440 -14.53 28.30 -10.51
N VAL A 441 -14.26 27.75 -9.33
CA VAL A 441 -12.91 27.54 -8.79
C VAL A 441 -12.75 26.06 -8.47
N ALA A 442 -11.73 25.43 -9.03
CA ALA A 442 -11.46 24.01 -8.88
C ALA A 442 -9.96 23.76 -8.70
N ASP A 443 -9.61 22.69 -7.99
CA ASP A 443 -8.23 22.21 -7.87
C ASP A 443 -7.84 21.20 -8.95
N VAL A 444 -8.82 20.71 -9.72
CA VAL A 444 -8.63 19.81 -10.87
C VAL A 444 -7.88 18.52 -10.48
N CYS A 445 -8.22 17.97 -9.31
CA CYS A 445 -7.70 16.71 -8.82
C CYS A 445 -8.89 15.84 -8.40
N PHE A 446 -9.11 14.75 -9.13
CA PHE A 446 -10.27 13.88 -8.97
C PHE A 446 -9.83 12.42 -8.90
N SER A 447 -10.27 11.70 -7.87
CA SER A 447 -9.92 10.32 -7.56
C SER A 447 -10.32 9.34 -8.67
N PHE A 448 -11.39 9.66 -9.41
CA PHE A 448 -11.87 8.88 -10.54
C PHE A 448 -11.11 9.17 -11.86
N ALA A 449 -10.22 10.16 -11.88
CA ALA A 449 -9.39 10.47 -13.03
C ALA A 449 -8.02 9.77 -12.91
N MET A 450 -7.81 8.73 -13.70
CA MET A 450 -6.61 7.88 -13.64
C MET A 450 -5.28 8.57 -14.05
N THR A 451 -5.35 9.75 -14.68
CA THR A 451 -4.17 10.49 -15.15
C THR A 451 -4.33 12.00 -14.91
N PRO A 452 -3.24 12.76 -14.76
CA PRO A 452 -3.32 14.20 -14.48
C PRO A 452 -4.12 15.00 -15.54
N TRP A 453 -4.01 14.64 -16.82
CA TRP A 453 -4.76 15.33 -17.89
C TRP A 453 -6.23 14.91 -17.94
N ALA A 454 -6.57 13.68 -17.53
CA ALA A 454 -7.96 13.26 -17.41
C ALA A 454 -8.72 14.08 -16.36
N SER A 455 -8.04 14.59 -15.32
CA SER A 455 -8.67 15.46 -14.32
C SER A 455 -9.18 16.78 -14.92
N VAL A 456 -8.55 17.30 -15.97
CA VAL A 456 -9.04 18.50 -16.69
C VAL A 456 -10.35 18.18 -17.42
N GLN A 457 -10.44 17.02 -18.08
CA GLN A 457 -11.65 16.57 -18.77
C GLN A 457 -12.77 16.24 -17.77
N ALA A 458 -12.42 15.65 -16.63
CA ALA A 458 -13.35 15.34 -15.54
C ALA A 458 -14.07 16.60 -15.03
N LEU A 459 -13.38 17.74 -14.92
CA LEU A 459 -14.02 19.00 -14.56
C LEU A 459 -15.10 19.41 -15.58
N ASP A 460 -14.83 19.28 -16.89
CA ASP A 460 -15.81 19.60 -17.93
C ASP A 460 -17.05 18.67 -17.85
N VAL A 461 -16.83 17.39 -17.55
CA VAL A 461 -17.91 16.41 -17.34
C VAL A 461 -18.77 16.80 -16.13
N ILE A 462 -18.14 17.13 -14.99
CA ILE A 462 -18.85 17.59 -13.78
C ILE A 462 -19.70 18.81 -14.12
N LEU A 463 -19.10 19.85 -14.69
CA LEU A 463 -19.78 21.12 -14.99
C LEU A 463 -20.93 20.95 -15.98
N LYS A 464 -20.75 20.13 -17.01
CA LYS A 464 -21.83 19.76 -17.95
C LYS A 464 -22.98 19.05 -17.24
N SER A 465 -22.67 18.12 -16.34
CA SER A 465 -23.70 17.38 -15.58
C SER A 465 -24.48 18.26 -14.60
N LEU A 466 -23.89 19.39 -14.18
CA LEU A 466 -24.48 20.37 -13.28
C LEU A 466 -25.19 21.51 -14.02
N ASN A 467 -25.26 21.47 -15.35
CA ASN A 467 -25.76 22.57 -16.20
C ASN A 467 -25.02 23.91 -15.98
N VAL A 468 -23.78 23.88 -15.49
CA VAL A 468 -22.92 25.06 -15.31
C VAL A 468 -22.00 25.16 -16.52
N GLN A 469 -22.44 25.84 -17.57
CA GLN A 469 -21.67 25.99 -18.80
C GLN A 469 -21.42 27.44 -19.15
N ARG A 470 -20.32 27.71 -19.88
CA ARG A 470 -19.93 29.05 -20.35
C ARG A 470 -19.68 30.05 -19.20
N VAL A 471 -19.30 29.56 -18.04
CA VAL A 471 -18.91 30.35 -16.86
C VAL A 471 -17.38 30.47 -16.83
N ARG A 472 -16.86 31.60 -16.35
CA ARG A 472 -15.42 31.76 -16.13
C ARG A 472 -14.93 30.72 -15.12
N ARG A 473 -13.74 30.16 -15.35
CA ARG A 473 -13.15 29.14 -14.47
C ARG A 473 -11.73 29.48 -14.04
N LEU A 474 -11.38 29.07 -12.82
CA LEU A 474 -10.04 29.08 -12.25
C LEU A 474 -9.70 27.63 -11.81
N PRO A 475 -8.59 27.05 -12.30
CA PRO A 475 -7.66 27.62 -13.28
C PRO A 475 -8.30 27.88 -14.65
N HIS A 476 -7.88 28.96 -15.32
CA HIS A 476 -8.37 29.30 -16.67
C HIS A 476 -7.70 28.46 -17.76
N THR A 477 -6.42 28.13 -17.54
CA THR A 477 -5.57 27.37 -18.45
C THR A 477 -4.77 26.36 -17.64
N SER A 478 -4.59 25.17 -18.21
CA SER A 478 -3.74 24.11 -17.68
C SER A 478 -2.67 23.79 -18.71
N TYR A 479 -1.44 23.58 -18.27
CA TYR A 479 -0.32 23.19 -19.12
C TYR A 479 0.11 21.78 -18.73
N LEU A 480 0.21 20.90 -19.71
CA LEU A 480 0.90 19.62 -19.51
C LEU A 480 2.39 19.86 -19.68
N MET A 481 3.13 19.67 -18.59
CA MET A 481 4.58 19.80 -18.57
C MET A 481 5.19 18.41 -18.55
N ALA A 482 6.31 18.24 -19.25
CA ALA A 482 7.10 17.02 -19.22
C ALA A 482 8.56 17.40 -18.96
N MET A 483 9.25 16.55 -18.21
CA MET A 483 10.68 16.66 -17.93
C MET A 483 11.29 15.28 -18.08
N GLU A 484 12.43 15.20 -18.76
CA GLU A 484 13.24 13.99 -18.78
C GLU A 484 13.92 13.82 -17.42
N MET A 485 13.77 12.65 -16.81
CA MET A 485 14.32 12.33 -15.50
C MET A 485 15.07 11.01 -15.56
N ASP A 486 16.29 11.00 -15.04
CA ASP A 486 17.05 9.78 -14.78
C ASP A 486 16.78 9.34 -13.34
N PHE A 487 15.83 8.43 -13.16
CA PHE A 487 15.49 7.90 -11.84
C PHE A 487 16.54 6.89 -11.39
N LYS A 488 17.09 7.07 -10.19
CA LYS A 488 18.10 6.16 -9.63
C LYS A 488 17.65 4.70 -9.61
N HIS A 489 16.38 4.45 -9.30
CA HIS A 489 15.86 3.08 -9.11
C HIS A 489 14.43 2.85 -9.65
N LEU A 490 13.58 3.89 -9.73
CA LEU A 490 12.19 3.74 -10.14
C LEU A 490 12.02 3.12 -11.55
N TYR A 491 13.00 3.24 -12.44
CA TYR A 491 12.94 2.57 -13.74
C TYR A 491 12.77 1.04 -13.63
N LYS A 492 13.20 0.43 -12.53
CA LYS A 492 13.17 -1.03 -12.31
C LYS A 492 11.75 -1.62 -12.27
N ILE A 493 10.74 -0.84 -11.90
CA ILE A 493 9.34 -1.33 -11.86
C ILE A 493 8.75 -1.58 -13.25
N ARG A 494 9.39 -1.07 -14.31
CA ARG A 494 8.91 -1.18 -15.71
C ARG A 494 9.99 -1.66 -16.68
N SER A 495 11.25 -1.73 -16.24
CA SER A 495 12.32 -2.18 -17.11
C SER A 495 12.19 -3.67 -17.38
N PRO A 496 12.27 -4.12 -18.65
CA PRO A 496 12.40 -5.53 -18.97
C PRO A 496 13.53 -6.18 -18.15
N ILE A 497 13.28 -7.40 -17.67
CA ILE A 497 14.24 -8.22 -16.97
C ILE A 497 14.83 -9.23 -17.95
N VAL A 498 16.14 -9.16 -18.15
CA VAL A 498 16.86 -10.09 -19.05
C VAL A 498 17.51 -11.20 -18.24
N LYS A 499 18.10 -10.86 -17.08
CA LYS A 499 18.87 -11.81 -16.28
C LYS A 499 18.89 -11.41 -14.81
N THR A 500 18.82 -12.39 -13.93
CA THR A 500 19.08 -12.22 -12.48
C THR A 500 19.71 -13.48 -11.93
N VAL A 501 20.63 -13.36 -10.96
CA VAL A 501 21.34 -14.50 -10.32
C VAL A 501 21.77 -15.62 -11.30
N GLY A 502 22.28 -15.22 -12.46
CA GLY A 502 22.75 -16.16 -13.48
C GLY A 502 21.68 -16.76 -14.42
N LEU A 503 20.39 -16.55 -14.18
CA LEU A 503 19.27 -17.12 -14.96
C LEU A 503 18.72 -16.13 -15.98
N ASP A 504 18.42 -16.62 -17.19
CA ASP A 504 17.78 -15.87 -18.26
C ASP A 504 16.28 -15.71 -17.97
N LEU A 505 15.81 -14.46 -17.90
CA LEU A 505 14.40 -14.12 -17.66
C LEU A 505 13.77 -13.39 -18.85
N THR A 506 14.40 -13.41 -20.03
CA THR A 506 13.89 -12.71 -21.23
C THR A 506 12.45 -13.09 -21.55
N GLU A 507 12.10 -14.38 -21.41
CA GLU A 507 10.72 -14.88 -21.63
C GLU A 507 9.70 -14.32 -20.63
N TYR A 508 10.13 -13.84 -19.46
CA TYR A 508 9.26 -13.16 -18.51
C TYR A 508 8.78 -11.82 -19.06
N SER A 509 9.70 -11.02 -19.63
CA SER A 509 9.38 -9.71 -20.21
C SER A 509 8.63 -9.78 -21.54
N CYS A 510 8.77 -10.87 -22.30
CA CYS A 510 8.01 -11.07 -23.55
C CYS A 510 6.51 -11.31 -23.33
N CYS A 511 6.09 -11.61 -22.10
CA CYS A 511 4.69 -11.87 -21.74
C CYS A 511 3.96 -10.62 -21.21
N GLU A 512 4.64 -9.48 -21.04
CA GLU A 512 3.98 -8.21 -20.76
C GLU A 512 3.32 -7.67 -22.05
N PRO A 513 2.02 -7.33 -22.03
CA PRO A 513 1.38 -6.71 -23.18
C PRO A 513 2.04 -5.35 -23.45
N SER A 514 2.54 -5.20 -24.68
CA SER A 514 3.21 -4.00 -25.21
C SER A 514 2.33 -2.75 -25.21
#